data_AF-A0A7V5ZKL3-F1
#
_entry.id   AF-A0A7V5ZKL3-F1
#
_cell.length_a   1.000
_cell.length_b   1.000
_cell.length_c   1.000
_cell.angle_alpha   90.00
_cell.angle_beta   90.00
_cell.angle_gamma   90.00
#
_symmetry.space_group_name_H-M   'P 1'
#
loop_
_entity.id
_entity.type
_entity.pdbx_description
1 polymer ?
#
loop_
_entity_poly.entity_id
_entity_poly.type
_entity_poly.pdbx_seq_one_letter_code
_entity_poly.pdbx_strand_id
1 'polypeptide(L)'
;MSAFRASGQGDIQREPIGRRLIGVALVALAAAATTQGGTWREVLRRVVAVDDRSTLAAVAWLDDDTLLLGGGLGVCRYSLQQGFLTCPVPAKPAPEGVHFVATVATDGTVAVAGSPSLGGEQYAWRVSDERRVFARRNFDFTVADLAIFGNQLVVLGFPSQGPGRAGNPAGGAVWWGPVSPDFSKLSPLLLLPEEQIAAFHASQGLYSGHLHLDADGVAVLLTTAPGVYRFRWDGTPLPTLAADLTRLTLGGSVFQLLSGSLGENWVARYQTVLARPYPDDLVRTPEGFAAVVRCGDRKGVHWELWVLNEQGVARTTPLPVATADFAAHLRCQGRAARLACVWSEAANPADRTRKVRTSTNSLVILQWSP
;
A
#
# COMPACT_ATOMS: atom_id res chain seq x y z
N MET A 1 -47.11 68.90 -41.29
CA MET A 1 -47.39 70.20 -40.62
C MET A 1 -47.45 69.98 -39.12
N SER A 2 -47.57 71.06 -38.32
CA SER A 2 -47.48 71.14 -36.85
C SER A 2 -48.26 70.04 -36.09
N ALA A 3 -47.84 69.48 -34.95
CA ALA A 3 -47.00 69.91 -33.81
C ALA A 3 -47.74 70.69 -32.69
N PHE A 4 -47.17 70.64 -31.46
CA PHE A 4 -47.66 71.20 -30.17
C PHE A 4 -48.86 70.47 -29.53
N ARG A 5 -49.10 70.52 -28.19
CA ARG A 5 -48.26 70.51 -26.95
C ARG A 5 -49.22 70.55 -25.73
N ALA A 6 -48.85 69.92 -24.60
CA ALA A 6 -48.71 70.50 -23.24
C ALA A 6 -49.86 71.36 -22.60
N SER A 7 -50.04 71.50 -21.27
CA SER A 7 -49.40 70.94 -20.04
C SER A 7 -50.08 71.48 -18.77
N GLY A 8 -49.89 70.81 -17.62
CA GLY A 8 -49.81 71.46 -16.29
C GLY A 8 -50.96 71.26 -15.29
N GLN A 9 -50.80 71.50 -13.98
CA GLN A 9 -49.54 71.75 -13.22
C GLN A 9 -49.70 71.60 -11.68
N GLY A 10 -48.67 71.04 -11.03
CA GLY A 10 -48.26 71.24 -9.61
C GLY A 10 -49.01 70.50 -8.49
N ASP A 11 -48.61 70.55 -7.20
CA ASP A 11 -47.32 70.84 -6.48
C ASP A 11 -47.66 70.81 -4.95
N ILE A 12 -46.82 70.55 -3.92
CA ILE A 12 -45.46 70.01 -3.67
C ILE A 12 -45.37 69.62 -2.14
N GLN A 13 -44.21 69.18 -1.57
CA GLN A 13 -43.91 68.84 -0.13
C GLN A 13 -44.13 67.35 0.26
N ARG A 14 -43.20 66.62 0.92
CA ARG A 14 -41.83 66.89 1.39
C ARG A 14 -40.88 65.70 1.14
N GLU A 15 -39.61 66.06 0.97
CA GLU A 15 -38.42 65.27 0.60
C GLU A 15 -37.59 64.89 1.89
N PRO A 16 -36.33 64.35 1.88
CA PRO A 16 -35.47 63.87 0.77
C PRO A 16 -34.54 62.62 1.04
N ILE A 17 -33.70 62.30 0.03
CA ILE A 17 -32.43 61.51 0.00
C ILE A 17 -32.46 60.02 0.42
N GLY A 18 -32.03 59.04 -0.40
CA GLY A 18 -31.77 59.07 -1.85
C GLY A 18 -30.64 58.13 -2.36
N ARG A 19 -30.54 58.02 -3.70
CA ARG A 19 -29.33 57.68 -4.49
C ARG A 19 -28.50 56.46 -4.01
N ARG A 20 -28.60 55.28 -4.65
CA ARG A 20 -27.93 55.02 -5.94
C ARG A 20 -28.30 53.67 -6.57
N LEU A 21 -28.06 53.61 -7.89
CA LEU A 21 -27.95 52.45 -8.77
C LEU A 21 -27.43 51.17 -8.07
N ILE A 22 -28.25 50.12 -8.02
CA ILE A 22 -27.77 48.75 -7.80
C ILE A 22 -27.24 48.26 -9.14
N GLY A 23 -25.92 48.29 -9.32
CA GLY A 23 -25.27 47.55 -10.39
C GLY A 23 -25.42 46.05 -10.14
N VAL A 24 -25.72 45.27 -11.18
CA VAL A 24 -25.81 43.81 -11.07
C VAL A 24 -24.42 43.24 -10.87
N ALA A 25 -24.01 43.13 -9.62
CA ALA A 25 -22.84 42.35 -9.23
C ALA A 25 -23.16 40.87 -9.48
N LEU A 26 -22.74 40.36 -10.64
CA LEU A 26 -22.63 38.94 -10.90
C LEU A 26 -21.57 38.38 -9.94
N VAL A 27 -22.00 38.06 -8.72
CA VAL A 27 -21.21 37.30 -7.76
C VAL A 27 -21.13 35.88 -8.29
N ALA A 28 -20.16 35.67 -9.18
CA ALA A 28 -19.63 34.37 -9.47
C ALA A 28 -18.96 33.84 -8.21
N LEU A 29 -19.79 33.30 -7.30
CA LEU A 29 -19.40 32.26 -6.37
C LEU A 29 -19.07 31.00 -7.19
N ALA A 30 -17.98 31.10 -7.96
CA ALA A 30 -17.10 29.98 -8.13
C ALA A 30 -16.79 29.51 -6.71
N ALA A 31 -17.40 28.40 -6.32
CA ALA A 31 -16.91 27.62 -5.21
C ALA A 31 -15.51 27.16 -5.61
N ALA A 32 -14.52 28.01 -5.29
CA ALA A 32 -13.26 27.53 -4.79
C ALA A 32 -13.61 26.70 -3.54
N ALA A 33 -14.00 25.45 -3.80
CA ALA A 33 -13.81 24.37 -2.86
C ALA A 33 -12.32 24.34 -2.62
N THR A 34 -11.88 25.12 -1.62
CA THR A 34 -10.55 25.02 -1.06
C THR A 34 -10.40 23.56 -0.71
N THR A 35 -9.55 22.84 -1.45
CA THR A 35 -9.18 21.46 -1.16
C THR A 35 -8.30 21.46 0.08
N GLN A 36 -8.91 21.85 1.21
CA GLN A 36 -8.59 21.32 2.51
C GLN A 36 -8.87 19.82 2.43
N GLY A 37 -7.93 19.11 1.80
CA GLY A 37 -7.83 17.68 1.92
C GLY A 37 -7.50 17.39 3.38
N GLY A 38 -8.25 16.46 3.95
CA GLY A 38 -8.16 16.13 5.37
C GLY A 38 -6.79 15.62 5.80
N THR A 39 -6.68 15.32 7.08
CA THR A 39 -5.43 14.99 7.76
C THR A 39 -5.49 13.59 8.38
N TRP A 40 -4.36 12.90 8.34
CA TRP A 40 -4.16 11.65 9.08
C TRP A 40 -3.56 11.98 10.45
N ARG A 41 -4.29 11.68 11.52
CA ARG A 41 -3.79 11.81 12.90
C ARG A 41 -3.55 10.42 13.50
N GLU A 42 -2.52 10.31 14.33
CA GLU A 42 -2.34 9.13 15.18
C GLU A 42 -3.47 9.03 16.20
N VAL A 43 -4.04 7.83 16.34
CA VAL A 43 -5.02 7.50 17.41
C VAL A 43 -4.58 6.33 18.28
N LEU A 44 -3.61 5.54 17.81
CA LEU A 44 -2.97 4.49 18.60
C LEU A 44 -1.53 4.30 18.14
N ARG A 45 -0.59 4.17 19.08
CA ARG A 45 0.74 3.61 18.84
C ARG A 45 1.07 2.56 19.90
N ARG A 46 1.67 1.46 19.46
CA ARG A 46 2.05 0.31 20.29
C ARG A 46 3.35 -0.27 19.78
N VAL A 47 4.24 -0.63 20.70
CA VAL A 47 5.24 -1.68 20.44
C VAL A 47 4.50 -2.99 20.69
N VAL A 48 4.36 -3.80 19.65
CA VAL A 48 3.60 -5.06 19.67
C VAL A 48 4.46 -6.23 20.17
N ALA A 49 5.75 -6.21 19.83
CA ALA A 49 6.74 -7.15 20.35
C ALA A 49 8.14 -6.51 20.38
N VAL A 50 8.96 -6.93 21.33
CA VAL A 50 10.42 -6.76 21.29
C VAL A 50 11.00 -8.15 21.43
N ASP A 51 11.73 -8.60 20.40
CA ASP A 51 12.08 -10.01 20.23
C ASP A 51 13.46 -10.17 19.57
N ASP A 52 14.12 -11.31 19.78
CA ASP A 52 15.48 -11.58 19.25
C ASP A 52 15.50 -12.02 17.78
N ARG A 53 14.34 -12.38 17.21
CA ARG A 53 14.23 -12.98 15.86
C ARG A 53 13.10 -12.46 14.99
N SER A 54 11.98 -11.98 15.54
CA SER A 54 10.84 -11.57 14.72
C SER A 54 10.89 -10.11 14.27
N THR A 55 10.70 -9.94 12.96
CA THR A 55 10.29 -8.69 12.31
C THR A 55 8.84 -8.82 11.84
N LEU A 56 8.01 -7.80 12.07
CA LEU A 56 6.74 -7.60 11.38
C LEU A 56 6.98 -7.10 9.95
N ALA A 57 6.27 -7.71 9.01
CA ALA A 57 6.39 -7.44 7.58
C ALA A 57 5.05 -7.49 6.82
N ALA A 58 3.92 -7.68 7.49
CA ALA A 58 2.58 -7.55 6.89
C ALA A 58 1.50 -7.18 7.92
N VAL A 59 0.42 -6.54 7.47
CA VAL A 59 -0.77 -6.21 8.27
C VAL A 59 -2.03 -6.33 7.43
N ALA A 60 -3.10 -6.89 8.00
CA ALA A 60 -4.45 -6.83 7.46
C ALA A 60 -5.48 -6.69 8.58
N TRP A 61 -6.53 -5.91 8.36
CA TRP A 61 -7.70 -5.87 9.24
C TRP A 61 -8.52 -7.16 9.09
N LEU A 62 -8.83 -7.81 10.21
CA LEU A 62 -9.78 -8.90 10.24
C LEU A 62 -11.21 -8.36 10.47
N ASP A 63 -11.36 -7.55 11.51
CA ASP A 63 -12.59 -6.85 11.88
C ASP A 63 -12.26 -5.38 12.26
N ASP A 64 -13.10 -4.69 13.03
CA ASP A 64 -12.88 -3.28 13.40
C ASP A 64 -11.95 -3.09 14.63
N ASP A 65 -11.60 -4.18 15.33
CA ASP A 65 -10.66 -4.22 16.46
C ASP A 65 -9.48 -5.18 16.25
N THR A 66 -9.63 -6.25 15.47
CA THR A 66 -8.58 -7.26 15.28
C THR A 66 -7.78 -7.05 14.01
N LEU A 67 -6.45 -7.04 14.13
CA LEU A 67 -5.51 -7.14 13.02
C LEU A 67 -4.93 -8.56 12.91
N LEU A 68 -4.70 -9.02 11.68
CA LEU A 68 -3.72 -10.05 11.37
C LEU A 68 -2.37 -9.37 11.11
N LEU A 69 -1.34 -9.79 11.82
CA LEU A 69 0.04 -9.32 11.70
C LEU A 69 0.91 -10.46 11.20
N GLY A 70 1.62 -10.24 10.09
CA GLY A 70 2.55 -11.21 9.50
C GLY A 70 3.99 -10.85 9.82
N GLY A 71 4.82 -11.86 10.10
CA GLY A 71 6.25 -11.65 10.31
C GLY A 71 7.03 -12.91 10.66
N GLY A 72 8.13 -12.73 11.40
CA GLY A 72 8.98 -13.81 11.93
C GLY A 72 8.38 -14.64 13.06
N LEU A 73 7.15 -14.35 13.50
CA LEU A 73 6.35 -15.22 14.38
C LEU A 73 5.34 -16.10 13.62
N GLY A 74 5.22 -15.92 12.30
CA GLY A 74 4.17 -16.51 11.46
C GLY A 74 3.05 -15.50 11.21
N VAL A 75 1.80 -15.90 11.44
CA VAL A 75 0.65 -14.98 11.50
C VAL A 75 0.12 -14.90 12.92
N CYS A 76 -0.07 -13.68 13.41
CA CYS A 76 -0.62 -13.41 14.72
C CYS A 76 -1.85 -12.50 14.66
N ARG A 77 -2.84 -12.75 15.52
CA ARG A 77 -3.99 -11.89 15.79
C ARG A 77 -3.63 -10.89 16.88
N TYR A 78 -3.92 -9.61 16.65
CA TYR A 78 -3.73 -8.52 17.61
C TYR A 78 -5.04 -7.75 17.81
N SER A 79 -5.57 -7.71 19.03
CA SER A 79 -6.73 -6.87 19.38
C SER A 79 -6.25 -5.47 19.77
N LEU A 80 -6.83 -4.44 19.16
CA LEU A 80 -6.51 -3.04 19.44
C LEU A 80 -7.02 -2.61 20.83
N GLN A 81 -8.15 -3.15 21.30
CA GLN A 81 -8.67 -2.94 22.65
C GLN A 81 -7.82 -3.65 23.72
N GLN A 82 -7.52 -4.94 23.54
CA GLN A 82 -6.85 -5.75 24.58
C GLN A 82 -5.33 -5.59 24.56
N GLY A 83 -4.75 -5.19 23.43
CA GLY A 83 -3.30 -5.06 23.23
C GLY A 83 -2.54 -6.39 23.23
N PHE A 84 -3.26 -7.52 23.15
CA PHE A 84 -2.71 -8.88 23.25
C PHE A 84 -2.49 -9.51 21.87
N LEU A 85 -1.47 -10.38 21.78
CA LEU A 85 -1.02 -11.05 20.55
C LEU A 85 -1.15 -12.58 20.70
N THR A 86 -1.86 -13.23 19.79
CA THR A 86 -1.91 -14.71 19.67
C THR A 86 -1.46 -15.14 18.29
N CYS A 87 -0.70 -16.23 18.15
CA CYS A 87 -0.13 -16.65 16.85
C CYS A 87 -0.68 -18.01 16.39
N PRO A 88 -1.88 -18.06 15.75
CA PRO A 88 -2.51 -19.30 15.34
C PRO A 88 -1.80 -20.02 14.18
N VAL A 89 -1.04 -19.30 13.36
CA VAL A 89 -0.17 -19.89 12.33
C VAL A 89 1.29 -19.60 12.73
N PRO A 90 2.08 -20.59 13.16
CA PRO A 90 3.41 -20.36 13.69
C PRO A 90 4.46 -20.12 12.59
N ALA A 91 5.58 -19.48 12.95
CA ALA A 91 6.81 -19.46 12.15
C ALA A 91 7.44 -20.86 12.05
N LYS A 92 6.94 -21.65 11.11
CA LYS A 92 7.42 -22.98 10.73
C LYS A 92 7.28 -23.14 9.21
N PRO A 93 8.08 -24.00 8.56
CA PRO A 93 7.84 -24.34 7.15
C PRO A 93 6.41 -24.84 6.90
N ALA A 94 5.98 -24.80 5.64
CA ALA A 94 4.79 -25.54 5.24
C ALA A 94 5.05 -27.07 5.34
N PRO A 95 4.08 -27.88 5.81
CA PRO A 95 2.66 -27.54 5.97
C PRO A 95 2.22 -27.06 7.37
N GLU A 96 3.12 -26.94 8.36
CA GLU A 96 2.77 -26.52 9.72
C GLU A 96 2.47 -25.02 9.84
N GLY A 97 3.11 -24.18 9.02
CA GLY A 97 2.93 -22.72 9.02
C GLY A 97 3.50 -22.04 7.79
N VAL A 98 4.08 -20.86 7.98
CA VAL A 98 4.93 -20.14 7.02
C VAL A 98 6.17 -19.65 7.75
N HIS A 99 7.38 -19.91 7.25
CA HIS A 99 8.62 -19.61 8.00
C HIS A 99 8.83 -18.09 8.21
N PHE A 100 8.38 -17.26 7.26
CA PHE A 100 8.38 -15.80 7.40
C PHE A 100 7.25 -15.21 6.55
N VAL A 101 6.28 -14.56 7.19
CA VAL A 101 5.12 -13.97 6.51
C VAL A 101 5.42 -12.52 6.14
N ALA A 102 5.59 -12.24 4.84
CA ALA A 102 5.78 -10.87 4.32
C ALA A 102 4.55 -10.31 3.61
N THR A 103 3.48 -11.10 3.52
CA THR A 103 2.15 -10.66 3.07
C THR A 103 1.07 -11.52 3.73
N VAL A 104 -0.01 -10.88 4.17
CA VAL A 104 -1.19 -11.52 4.75
C VAL A 104 -2.43 -10.76 4.31
N ALA A 105 -3.48 -11.49 3.95
CA ALA A 105 -4.77 -10.91 3.59
C ALA A 105 -5.92 -11.79 4.09
N THR A 106 -7.09 -11.19 4.23
CA THR A 106 -8.31 -11.85 4.71
C THR A 106 -9.55 -11.16 4.16
N ASP A 107 -10.62 -11.92 3.92
CA ASP A 107 -11.96 -11.40 3.64
C ASP A 107 -12.88 -11.46 4.89
N GLY A 108 -12.30 -11.78 6.05
CA GLY A 108 -13.00 -12.06 7.31
C GLY A 108 -13.45 -13.51 7.49
N THR A 109 -13.56 -14.29 6.41
CA THR A 109 -13.97 -15.71 6.43
C THR A 109 -12.78 -16.64 6.25
N VAL A 110 -11.90 -16.33 5.29
CA VAL A 110 -10.65 -17.03 5.00
C VAL A 110 -9.52 -16.00 5.03
N ALA A 111 -8.39 -16.42 5.59
CA ALA A 111 -7.15 -15.67 5.54
C ALA A 111 -6.08 -16.49 4.81
N VAL A 112 -5.17 -15.77 4.13
CA VAL A 112 -4.03 -16.34 3.39
C VAL A 112 -2.78 -15.57 3.78
N ALA A 113 -1.70 -16.29 4.05
CA ALA A 113 -0.39 -15.75 4.35
C ALA A 113 0.63 -16.28 3.34
N GLY A 114 1.63 -15.45 3.00
CA GLY A 114 2.64 -15.78 1.99
C GLY A 114 4.06 -15.37 2.38
N SER A 115 5.03 -16.15 1.90
CA SER A 115 6.46 -15.85 1.98
C SER A 115 7.06 -15.65 0.59
N PRO A 116 7.76 -14.53 0.34
CA PRO A 116 8.57 -14.32 -0.86
C PRO A 116 9.92 -15.05 -0.81
N SER A 117 10.18 -15.83 0.26
CA SER A 117 11.44 -16.54 0.48
C SER A 117 11.58 -17.80 -0.39
N LEU A 118 12.73 -18.47 -0.29
CA LEU A 118 13.13 -19.64 -1.07
C LEU A 118 12.23 -20.88 -0.82
N GLY A 119 11.08 -20.87 -1.48
CA GLY A 119 10.05 -21.90 -1.36
C GLY A 119 8.62 -21.41 -1.59
N GLY A 120 8.37 -20.10 -1.79
CA GLY A 120 7.04 -19.60 -2.15
C GLY A 120 5.94 -20.08 -1.18
N GLU A 121 6.26 -20.14 0.11
CA GLU A 121 5.39 -20.76 1.12
C GLU A 121 4.08 -19.98 1.25
N GLN A 122 2.96 -20.69 1.22
CA GLN A 122 1.64 -20.11 1.47
C GLN A 122 0.81 -21.00 2.37
N TYR A 123 0.07 -20.37 3.28
CA TYR A 123 -0.83 -21.02 4.22
C TYR A 123 -2.18 -20.30 4.21
N ALA A 124 -3.26 -21.06 4.01
CA ALA A 124 -4.63 -20.55 4.00
C ALA A 124 -5.45 -21.25 5.08
N TRP A 125 -6.25 -20.50 5.83
CA TRP A 125 -7.08 -21.04 6.91
C TRP A 125 -8.42 -20.31 7.00
N ARG A 126 -9.43 -21.01 7.49
CA ARG A 126 -10.71 -20.38 7.85
C ARG A 126 -10.51 -19.64 9.17
N VAL A 127 -11.03 -18.41 9.22
CA VAL A 127 -10.91 -17.51 10.38
C VAL A 127 -11.66 -18.06 11.60
N SER A 128 -12.88 -18.56 11.40
CA SER A 128 -13.82 -18.86 12.49
C SER A 128 -13.47 -20.06 13.37
N ASP A 129 -12.74 -21.04 12.83
CA ASP A 129 -12.37 -22.30 13.51
C ASP A 129 -10.86 -22.60 13.42
N GLU A 130 -10.07 -21.63 12.95
CA GLU A 130 -8.63 -21.71 12.67
C GLU A 130 -8.21 -22.88 11.76
N ARG A 131 -9.16 -23.53 11.06
CA ARG A 131 -8.90 -24.73 10.29
C ARG A 131 -8.17 -24.42 8.99
N ARG A 132 -6.97 -25.00 8.82
CA ARG A 132 -6.20 -25.00 7.57
C ARG A 132 -7.05 -25.45 6.39
N VAL A 133 -7.17 -24.57 5.39
CA VAL A 133 -7.76 -24.83 4.05
C VAL A 133 -6.71 -25.46 3.16
N PHE A 134 -5.51 -24.87 3.09
CA PHE A 134 -4.31 -25.49 2.52
C PHE A 134 -3.03 -24.96 3.17
N ALA A 135 -1.94 -25.70 3.00
CA ALA A 135 -0.59 -25.15 3.08
C ALA A 135 0.22 -25.71 1.90
N ARG A 136 1.09 -24.90 1.30
CA ARG A 136 1.91 -25.27 0.15
C ARG A 136 3.28 -24.62 0.21
N ARG A 137 4.24 -25.29 -0.44
CA ARG A 137 5.57 -24.78 -0.77
C ARG A 137 5.76 -25.00 -2.27
N ASN A 138 6.13 -23.95 -3.01
CA ASN A 138 6.37 -24.00 -4.44
C ASN A 138 7.66 -23.25 -4.80
N PHE A 139 8.62 -23.93 -5.43
CA PHE A 139 9.84 -23.29 -5.93
C PHE A 139 9.69 -22.73 -7.35
N ASP A 140 8.59 -23.07 -8.02
CA ASP A 140 8.29 -22.71 -9.41
C ASP A 140 7.28 -21.55 -9.51
N PHE A 141 7.02 -20.84 -8.40
CA PHE A 141 6.25 -19.61 -8.39
C PHE A 141 6.73 -18.65 -7.28
N THR A 142 7.17 -17.46 -7.67
CA THR A 142 7.55 -16.36 -6.76
C THR A 142 6.31 -15.55 -6.41
N VAL A 143 6.00 -15.43 -5.12
CA VAL A 143 4.92 -14.58 -4.59
C VAL A 143 5.55 -13.30 -4.05
N ALA A 144 5.14 -12.15 -4.57
CA ALA A 144 5.55 -10.83 -4.06
C ALA A 144 4.52 -10.29 -3.06
N ASP A 145 3.23 -10.32 -3.44
CA ASP A 145 2.12 -9.88 -2.60
C ASP A 145 0.83 -10.67 -2.93
N LEU A 146 -0.16 -10.65 -2.04
CA LEU A 146 -1.44 -11.36 -2.22
C LEU A 146 -2.63 -10.62 -1.60
N ALA A 147 -3.82 -10.89 -2.13
CA ALA A 147 -5.08 -10.53 -1.47
C ALA A 147 -6.22 -11.49 -1.83
N ILE A 148 -7.30 -11.44 -1.07
CA ILE A 148 -8.42 -12.38 -1.14
C ILE A 148 -9.76 -11.64 -1.14
N PHE A 149 -10.72 -12.11 -1.93
CA PHE A 149 -12.11 -11.66 -1.93
C PHE A 149 -13.03 -12.85 -2.14
N GLY A 150 -13.77 -13.25 -1.10
CA GLY A 150 -14.51 -14.50 -1.11
C GLY A 150 -13.56 -15.69 -1.36
N ASN A 151 -13.96 -16.58 -2.28
CA ASN A 151 -13.14 -17.73 -2.67
C ASN A 151 -12.06 -17.41 -3.73
N GLN A 152 -11.78 -16.13 -4.04
CA GLN A 152 -10.82 -15.73 -5.08
C GLN A 152 -9.54 -15.16 -4.47
N LEU A 153 -8.39 -15.61 -4.99
CA LEU A 153 -7.04 -15.20 -4.62
C LEU A 153 -6.44 -14.38 -5.76
N VAL A 154 -5.92 -13.20 -5.42
CA VAL A 154 -5.06 -12.38 -6.29
C VAL A 154 -3.62 -12.55 -5.82
N VAL A 155 -2.70 -12.75 -6.76
CA VAL A 155 -1.27 -12.89 -6.50
C VAL A 155 -0.49 -11.95 -7.41
N LEU A 156 0.27 -11.02 -6.84
CA LEU A 156 1.38 -10.35 -7.53
C LEU A 156 2.58 -11.29 -7.46
N GLY A 157 3.15 -11.65 -8.61
CA GLY A 157 4.20 -12.66 -8.67
C GLY A 157 4.39 -13.25 -10.07
N PHE A 158 5.23 -14.28 -10.17
CA PHE A 158 5.56 -14.90 -11.45
C PHE A 158 6.00 -16.36 -11.31
N PRO A 159 5.69 -17.22 -12.31
CA PRO A 159 6.32 -18.53 -12.46
C PRO A 159 7.86 -18.44 -12.49
N SER A 160 8.50 -19.33 -11.74
CA SER A 160 9.95 -19.45 -11.58
C SER A 160 10.39 -20.83 -12.10
N GLN A 161 11.68 -21.03 -12.35
CA GLN A 161 12.26 -22.36 -12.62
C GLN A 161 13.24 -22.72 -11.50
N GLY A 162 12.72 -22.78 -10.27
CA GLY A 162 13.50 -22.81 -9.04
C GLY A 162 14.12 -21.46 -8.64
N PRO A 163 15.00 -21.47 -7.62
CA PRO A 163 15.65 -20.27 -7.08
C PRO A 163 16.39 -19.42 -8.11
N GLY A 164 16.02 -18.14 -8.22
CA GLY A 164 16.72 -17.13 -9.01
C GLY A 164 16.68 -17.34 -10.53
N ARG A 165 15.78 -18.17 -11.05
CA ARG A 165 15.64 -18.46 -12.49
C ARG A 165 14.26 -18.06 -12.99
N ALA A 166 14.22 -17.11 -13.91
CA ALA A 166 13.01 -16.68 -14.60
C ALA A 166 12.27 -17.86 -15.25
N GLY A 167 11.01 -18.10 -14.86
CA GLY A 167 10.14 -19.12 -15.46
C GLY A 167 8.97 -18.54 -16.25
N ASN A 168 8.94 -17.23 -16.47
CA ASN A 168 7.78 -16.49 -16.92
C ASN A 168 8.04 -15.74 -18.26
N PRO A 169 8.16 -16.45 -19.39
CA PRO A 169 8.37 -15.84 -20.70
C PRO A 169 7.12 -15.12 -21.25
N ALA A 170 5.95 -15.40 -20.69
CA ALA A 170 4.68 -14.75 -21.04
C ALA A 170 4.46 -13.42 -20.31
N GLY A 171 5.38 -13.00 -19.42
CA GLY A 171 5.32 -11.71 -18.73
C GLY A 171 4.20 -11.56 -17.69
N GLY A 172 3.54 -12.65 -17.27
CA GLY A 172 2.43 -12.56 -16.31
C GLY A 172 2.90 -12.08 -14.93
N ALA A 173 2.40 -10.93 -14.49
CA ALA A 173 2.79 -10.28 -13.23
C ALA A 173 1.71 -10.33 -12.15
N VAL A 174 0.45 -10.33 -12.54
CA VAL A 174 -0.70 -10.44 -11.62
C VAL A 174 -1.54 -11.63 -12.06
N TRP A 175 -1.96 -12.45 -11.10
CA TRP A 175 -2.61 -13.73 -11.32
C TRP A 175 -3.87 -13.83 -10.46
N TRP A 176 -4.92 -14.44 -11.01
CA TRP A 176 -6.27 -14.49 -10.45
C TRP A 176 -6.83 -15.92 -10.52
N GLY A 177 -7.41 -16.41 -9.44
CA GLY A 177 -8.13 -17.69 -9.45
C GLY A 177 -8.56 -18.16 -8.05
N PRO A 178 -9.19 -19.33 -7.94
CA PRO A 178 -9.74 -19.80 -6.67
C PRO A 178 -8.67 -20.07 -5.62
N VAL A 179 -8.98 -19.78 -4.36
CA VAL A 179 -8.18 -20.14 -3.17
C VAL A 179 -7.95 -21.65 -3.16
N SER A 180 -6.72 -22.07 -3.51
CA SER A 180 -6.42 -23.48 -3.84
C SER A 180 -4.94 -23.79 -3.59
N PRO A 181 -4.57 -25.02 -3.18
CA PRO A 181 -3.17 -25.47 -3.09
C PRO A 181 -2.47 -25.50 -4.45
N ASP A 182 -3.23 -25.57 -5.53
CA ASP A 182 -2.75 -25.68 -6.92
C ASP A 182 -2.62 -24.29 -7.58
N PHE A 183 -1.44 -23.98 -8.13
CA PHE A 183 -1.16 -22.73 -8.85
C PHE A 183 -1.67 -22.75 -10.30
N SER A 184 -1.88 -23.92 -10.92
CA SER A 184 -2.36 -24.03 -12.31
C SER A 184 -3.79 -23.53 -12.53
N LYS A 185 -4.53 -23.30 -11.43
CA LYS A 185 -5.86 -22.70 -11.41
C LYS A 185 -5.85 -21.17 -11.40
N LEU A 186 -4.68 -20.53 -11.34
CA LEU A 186 -4.55 -19.09 -11.52
C LEU A 186 -4.38 -18.75 -13.00
N SER A 187 -5.21 -17.87 -13.52
CA SER A 187 -5.06 -17.25 -14.85
C SER A 187 -4.32 -15.92 -14.71
N PRO A 188 -3.52 -15.50 -15.71
CA PRO A 188 -2.92 -14.16 -15.70
C PRO A 188 -3.99 -13.08 -15.86
N LEU A 189 -3.87 -12.03 -15.04
CA LEU A 189 -4.69 -10.81 -15.05
C LEU A 189 -3.93 -9.62 -15.66
N LEU A 190 -2.63 -9.51 -15.36
CA LEU A 190 -1.72 -8.54 -15.99
C LEU A 190 -0.57 -9.29 -16.68
N LEU A 191 -0.40 -9.05 -17.97
CA LEU A 191 0.80 -9.39 -18.74
C LEU A 191 1.64 -8.13 -18.93
N LEU A 192 2.94 -8.23 -18.74
CA LEU A 192 3.90 -7.15 -18.96
C LEU A 192 4.39 -7.12 -20.42
N PRO A 193 4.66 -5.92 -20.97
CA PRO A 193 5.50 -5.75 -22.16
C PRO A 193 6.88 -6.41 -21.98
N GLU A 194 7.45 -6.94 -23.07
CA GLU A 194 8.68 -7.75 -23.07
C GLU A 194 9.86 -7.03 -22.39
N GLU A 195 10.00 -5.73 -22.63
CA GLU A 195 11.06 -4.89 -22.07
C GLU A 195 10.97 -4.71 -20.54
N GLN A 196 9.82 -4.99 -19.93
CA GLN A 196 9.58 -4.88 -18.49
C GLN A 196 9.78 -6.22 -17.75
N ILE A 197 9.67 -7.35 -18.47
CA ILE A 197 9.74 -8.71 -17.90
C ILE A 197 11.03 -8.93 -17.09
N ALA A 198 12.19 -8.59 -17.68
CA ALA A 198 13.49 -8.80 -17.05
C ALA A 198 13.69 -7.93 -15.79
N ALA A 199 13.15 -6.71 -15.77
CA ALA A 199 13.17 -5.85 -14.59
C ALA A 199 12.28 -6.43 -13.47
N PHE A 200 11.08 -6.91 -13.83
CA PHE A 200 10.15 -7.52 -12.89
C PHE A 200 10.67 -8.84 -12.29
N HIS A 201 11.45 -9.64 -13.02
CA HIS A 201 12.07 -10.85 -12.45
C HIS A 201 13.29 -10.54 -11.56
N ALA A 202 13.97 -9.42 -11.79
CA ALA A 202 15.04 -8.93 -10.92
C ALA A 202 14.48 -8.33 -9.61
N SER A 203 13.28 -7.75 -9.65
CA SER A 203 12.56 -7.34 -8.45
C SER A 203 11.97 -8.54 -7.71
N GLN A 204 12.24 -8.68 -6.40
CA GLN A 204 11.85 -9.86 -5.62
C GLN A 204 11.16 -9.50 -4.31
N GLY A 205 10.10 -10.23 -3.97
CA GLY A 205 9.28 -9.98 -2.79
C GLY A 205 8.66 -8.59 -2.80
N LEU A 206 8.73 -7.89 -1.66
CA LEU A 206 8.26 -6.50 -1.49
C LEU A 206 8.82 -5.51 -2.51
N TYR A 207 9.93 -5.85 -3.18
CA TYR A 207 10.53 -5.01 -4.21
C TYR A 207 9.84 -5.09 -5.56
N SER A 208 8.89 -6.00 -5.78
CA SER A 208 8.22 -6.19 -7.08
C SER A 208 7.01 -5.27 -7.29
N GLY A 209 6.43 -4.76 -6.19
CA GLY A 209 5.20 -3.98 -6.20
C GLY A 209 4.27 -4.39 -5.07
N HIS A 210 3.11 -3.74 -5.03
CA HIS A 210 2.06 -3.91 -4.02
C HIS A 210 0.70 -3.95 -4.69
N LEU A 211 -0.26 -4.64 -4.07
CA LEU A 211 -1.63 -4.72 -4.59
C LEU A 211 -2.65 -4.31 -3.54
N HIS A 212 -3.82 -3.89 -3.99
CA HIS A 212 -4.96 -3.54 -3.15
C HIS A 212 -6.26 -4.04 -3.78
N LEU A 213 -7.23 -4.37 -2.93
CA LEU A 213 -8.58 -4.74 -3.35
C LEU A 213 -9.57 -3.67 -2.89
N ASP A 214 -10.59 -3.44 -3.71
CA ASP A 214 -11.66 -2.47 -3.46
C ASP A 214 -12.98 -3.00 -4.03
N ALA A 215 -14.12 -2.40 -3.71
CA ALA A 215 -15.43 -2.88 -4.12
C ALA A 215 -15.56 -3.10 -5.65
N ASP A 216 -14.87 -2.29 -6.46
CA ASP A 216 -14.88 -2.37 -7.93
C ASP A 216 -13.90 -3.42 -8.51
N GLY A 217 -12.90 -3.90 -7.74
CA GLY A 217 -11.90 -4.84 -8.22
C GLY A 217 -10.49 -4.71 -7.62
N VAL A 218 -9.48 -4.85 -8.47
CA VAL A 218 -8.06 -4.96 -8.13
C VAL A 218 -7.30 -3.71 -8.58
N ALA A 219 -6.41 -3.19 -7.73
CA ALA A 219 -5.42 -2.17 -8.07
C ALA A 219 -4.00 -2.69 -7.78
N VAL A 220 -3.04 -2.42 -8.66
CA VAL A 220 -1.65 -2.93 -8.55
C VAL A 220 -0.67 -1.83 -8.90
N LEU A 221 0.24 -1.52 -7.98
CA LEU A 221 1.37 -0.61 -8.16
C LEU A 221 2.64 -1.44 -8.34
N LEU A 222 3.21 -1.43 -9.54
CA LEU A 222 4.50 -2.07 -9.80
C LEU A 222 5.64 -1.10 -9.48
N THR A 223 6.77 -1.63 -9.00
CA THR A 223 8.01 -0.84 -8.86
C THR A 223 8.77 -0.75 -10.17
N THR A 224 8.49 -1.63 -11.14
CA THR A 224 9.21 -1.75 -12.41
C THR A 224 8.53 -1.06 -13.59
N ALA A 225 7.30 -0.58 -13.40
CA ALA A 225 6.48 0.06 -14.43
C ALA A 225 5.66 1.20 -13.81
N PRO A 226 5.47 2.34 -14.49
CA PRO A 226 4.82 3.49 -13.91
C PRO A 226 3.29 3.35 -13.90
N GLY A 227 2.68 3.88 -12.84
CA GLY A 227 1.22 3.95 -12.65
C GLY A 227 0.64 2.81 -11.82
N VAL A 228 -0.66 2.92 -11.53
CA VAL A 228 -1.43 1.88 -10.86
C VAL A 228 -2.37 1.24 -11.87
N TYR A 229 -2.05 -0.01 -12.22
CA TYR A 229 -2.89 -0.86 -13.07
C TYR A 229 -4.18 -1.20 -12.31
N ARG A 230 -5.32 -1.17 -12.99
CA ARG A 230 -6.63 -1.41 -12.38
C ARG A 230 -7.43 -2.41 -13.19
N PHE A 231 -8.15 -3.29 -12.52
CA PHE A 231 -8.98 -4.35 -13.13
C PHE A 231 -10.27 -4.49 -12.36
N ARG A 232 -11.36 -4.82 -13.04
CA ARG A 232 -12.59 -5.30 -12.39
C ARG A 232 -12.44 -6.76 -11.92
N TRP A 233 -13.34 -7.20 -11.05
CA TRP A 233 -13.43 -8.60 -10.61
C TRP A 233 -13.68 -9.63 -11.73
N ASP A 234 -14.20 -9.19 -12.88
CA ASP A 234 -14.36 -10.02 -14.09
C ASP A 234 -13.08 -10.11 -14.95
N GLY A 235 -12.00 -9.43 -14.54
CA GLY A 235 -10.73 -9.34 -15.26
C GLY A 235 -10.63 -8.16 -16.24
N THR A 236 -11.70 -7.40 -16.47
CA THR A 236 -11.71 -6.26 -17.41
C THR A 236 -10.71 -5.19 -16.97
N PRO A 237 -9.72 -4.81 -17.80
CA PRO A 237 -8.81 -3.73 -17.47
C PRO A 237 -9.55 -2.39 -17.44
N LEU A 238 -9.22 -1.57 -16.44
CA LEU A 238 -9.63 -0.18 -16.30
C LEU A 238 -8.44 0.73 -16.67
N PRO A 239 -8.66 2.02 -17.01
CA PRO A 239 -7.58 2.94 -17.30
C PRO A 239 -6.57 3.01 -16.15
N THR A 240 -5.26 2.92 -16.47
CA THR A 240 -4.17 3.07 -15.49
C THR A 240 -4.30 4.40 -14.76
N LEU A 241 -4.34 4.36 -13.43
CA LEU A 241 -4.36 5.56 -12.60
C LEU A 241 -2.93 6.11 -12.49
N ALA A 242 -2.78 7.44 -12.48
CA ALA A 242 -1.49 8.12 -12.31
C ALA A 242 -0.37 7.59 -13.23
N ALA A 243 -0.63 7.52 -14.54
CA ALA A 243 0.24 6.83 -15.50
C ALA A 243 1.70 7.34 -15.56
N ASP A 244 1.99 8.57 -15.13
CA ASP A 244 3.35 9.08 -14.92
C ASP A 244 3.75 9.05 -13.43
N LEU A 245 3.74 7.87 -12.82
CA LEU A 245 4.44 7.60 -11.55
C LEU A 245 5.89 7.13 -11.77
N THR A 246 6.56 7.63 -12.82
CA THR A 246 7.97 7.32 -13.11
C THR A 246 8.89 7.56 -11.91
N ARG A 247 8.58 8.54 -11.06
CA ARG A 247 9.28 8.84 -9.79
C ARG A 247 9.29 7.71 -8.76
N LEU A 248 8.31 6.79 -8.80
CA LEU A 248 8.22 5.62 -7.92
C LEU A 248 8.84 4.36 -8.56
N THR A 249 9.31 4.45 -9.80
CA THR A 249 9.91 3.30 -10.50
C THR A 249 11.38 3.11 -10.17
N LEU A 250 11.78 1.85 -9.98
CA LEU A 250 13.15 1.41 -9.83
C LEU A 250 13.64 0.74 -11.12
N GLY A 251 14.78 1.21 -11.63
CA GLY A 251 15.47 0.55 -12.76
C GLY A 251 16.17 -0.73 -12.32
N GLY A 252 16.42 -1.63 -13.27
CA GLY A 252 17.07 -2.94 -13.05
C GLY A 252 18.36 -2.91 -12.22
N SER A 253 19.16 -1.84 -12.37
CA SER A 253 20.39 -1.63 -11.60
C SER A 253 20.17 -1.43 -10.10
N VAL A 254 19.00 -0.94 -9.66
CA VAL A 254 18.67 -0.81 -8.23
C VAL A 254 18.42 -2.19 -7.61
N PHE A 255 17.70 -3.07 -8.31
CA PHE A 255 17.53 -4.46 -7.87
C PHE A 255 18.85 -5.24 -7.89
N GLN A 256 19.76 -4.94 -8.82
CA GLN A 256 21.13 -5.46 -8.80
C GLN A 256 21.96 -4.92 -7.62
N LEU A 257 21.76 -3.67 -7.17
CA LEU A 257 22.40 -3.15 -5.96
C LEU A 257 21.86 -3.77 -4.65
N LEU A 258 20.61 -4.25 -4.67
CA LEU A 258 19.94 -4.93 -3.55
C LEU A 258 20.22 -6.45 -3.51
N SER A 259 20.33 -7.10 -4.67
CA SER A 259 20.62 -8.55 -4.80
C SER A 259 22.11 -8.86 -4.97
N GLY A 260 22.94 -7.85 -5.27
CA GLY A 260 24.33 -8.00 -5.66
C GLY A 260 25.30 -8.29 -4.52
N SER A 261 26.02 -9.39 -4.65
CA SER A 261 27.16 -9.78 -3.83
C SER A 261 28.27 -8.72 -3.83
N LEU A 262 28.51 -8.10 -2.67
CA LEU A 262 29.77 -7.44 -2.29
C LEU A 262 29.74 -7.17 -0.78
N GLY A 263 30.88 -7.32 -0.09
CA GLY A 263 30.92 -7.44 1.38
C GLY A 263 30.77 -6.14 2.19
N GLU A 264 30.87 -4.97 1.57
CA GLU A 264 31.17 -3.73 2.31
C GLU A 264 30.07 -2.66 2.24
N ASN A 265 29.94 -1.91 3.35
CA ASN A 265 29.02 -0.79 3.58
C ASN A 265 27.57 -0.96 3.04
N TRP A 266 26.74 -1.71 3.78
CA TRP A 266 25.30 -1.83 3.47
C TRP A 266 24.55 -0.49 3.59
N VAL A 267 24.95 0.38 4.54
CA VAL A 267 24.30 1.68 4.80
C VAL A 267 24.45 2.61 3.62
N ALA A 268 25.66 2.73 3.04
CA ALA A 268 25.87 3.56 1.85
C ALA A 268 25.09 3.06 0.63
N ARG A 269 24.90 1.74 0.49
CA ARG A 269 24.01 1.17 -0.54
C ARG A 269 22.56 1.57 -0.31
N TYR A 270 22.02 1.41 0.90
CA TYR A 270 20.66 1.85 1.21
C TYR A 270 20.48 3.36 1.07
N GLN A 271 21.43 4.19 1.50
CA GLN A 271 21.43 5.63 1.26
C GLN A 271 21.44 5.99 -0.24
N THR A 272 22.04 5.16 -1.10
CA THR A 272 21.98 5.33 -2.56
C THR A 272 20.58 5.02 -3.13
N VAL A 273 19.90 4.00 -2.60
CA VAL A 273 18.52 3.65 -2.98
C VAL A 273 17.52 4.69 -2.45
N LEU A 274 17.67 5.07 -1.18
CA LEU A 274 16.82 6.02 -0.44
C LEU A 274 17.00 7.49 -0.86
N ALA A 275 17.95 7.80 -1.75
CA ALA A 275 18.04 9.09 -2.44
C ALA A 275 16.87 9.34 -3.41
N ARG A 276 15.91 8.40 -3.50
CA ARG A 276 14.67 8.51 -4.27
C ARG A 276 13.48 8.04 -3.40
N PRO A 277 12.28 8.64 -3.57
CA PRO A 277 11.05 8.09 -2.98
C PRO A 277 10.76 6.68 -3.54
N TYR A 278 10.25 5.79 -2.69
CA TYR A 278 10.01 4.39 -3.03
C TYR A 278 8.68 3.89 -2.45
N PRO A 279 7.80 3.20 -3.21
CA PRO A 279 6.54 2.70 -2.67
C PRO A 279 6.76 1.47 -1.77
N ASP A 280 6.40 1.58 -0.50
CA ASP A 280 6.37 0.49 0.49
C ASP A 280 5.01 -0.20 0.57
N ASP A 281 3.92 0.45 0.11
CA ASP A 281 2.59 -0.16 0.02
C ASP A 281 1.64 0.56 -0.96
N LEU A 282 0.50 -0.07 -1.28
CA LEU A 282 -0.63 0.52 -1.98
C LEU A 282 -1.91 0.35 -1.14
N VAL A 283 -2.58 1.46 -0.80
CA VAL A 283 -3.74 1.46 0.09
C VAL A 283 -4.92 2.24 -0.46
N ARG A 284 -6.14 1.84 -0.10
CA ARG A 284 -7.34 2.69 -0.25
C ARG A 284 -7.46 3.66 0.93
N THR A 285 -7.79 4.90 0.61
CA THR A 285 -8.15 5.98 1.56
C THR A 285 -9.58 6.45 1.28
N PRO A 286 -10.16 7.30 2.15
CA PRO A 286 -11.42 7.99 1.88
C PRO A 286 -11.43 8.88 0.62
N GLU A 287 -10.26 9.17 0.04
CA GLU A 287 -10.10 10.07 -1.11
C GLU A 287 -9.75 9.33 -2.41
N GLY A 288 -9.43 8.04 -2.36
CA GLY A 288 -9.02 7.24 -3.52
C GLY A 288 -7.92 6.24 -3.17
N PHE A 289 -7.16 5.81 -4.18
CA PHE A 289 -5.94 5.02 -3.96
C PHE A 289 -4.78 5.94 -3.57
N ALA A 290 -3.90 5.47 -2.70
CA ALA A 290 -2.68 6.16 -2.33
C ALA A 290 -1.50 5.18 -2.22
N ALA A 291 -0.33 5.61 -2.69
CA ALA A 291 0.91 4.91 -2.40
C ALA A 291 1.40 5.32 -1.00
N VAL A 292 1.84 4.34 -0.19
CA VAL A 292 2.66 4.59 1.00
C VAL A 292 4.09 4.70 0.51
N VAL A 293 4.66 5.91 0.56
CA VAL A 293 5.94 6.22 -0.06
C VAL A 293 6.99 6.47 1.02
N ARG A 294 8.04 5.66 0.99
CA ARG A 294 9.23 5.76 1.82
C ARG A 294 10.17 6.83 1.28
N CYS A 295 10.53 7.78 2.13
CA CYS A 295 11.43 8.89 1.84
C CYS A 295 12.61 8.86 2.82
N GLY A 296 13.84 8.81 2.31
CA GLY A 296 15.06 8.80 3.14
C GLY A 296 15.77 10.16 3.16
N ASP A 297 16.46 10.43 4.27
CA ASP A 297 17.34 11.60 4.41
C ASP A 297 18.66 11.22 5.10
N ARG A 298 19.37 12.19 5.71
CA ARG A 298 20.60 11.92 6.47
C ARG A 298 20.37 11.43 7.90
N LYS A 299 19.15 11.52 8.41
CA LYS A 299 18.76 11.15 9.79
C LYS A 299 18.13 9.76 9.84
N GLY A 300 17.48 9.33 8.76
CA GLY A 300 16.84 8.03 8.68
C GLY A 300 15.85 7.93 7.52
N VAL A 301 14.69 7.35 7.83
CA VAL A 301 13.55 7.14 6.93
C VAL A 301 12.29 7.74 7.55
N HIS A 302 11.45 8.35 6.72
CA HIS A 302 10.09 8.74 7.04
C HIS A 302 9.15 8.31 5.91
N TRP A 303 7.84 8.37 6.16
CA TRP A 303 6.85 7.96 5.15
C TRP A 303 5.84 9.07 4.86
N GLU A 304 5.41 9.10 3.62
CA GLU A 304 4.37 9.98 3.10
C GLU A 304 3.27 9.14 2.45
N LEU A 305 2.05 9.67 2.44
CA LEU A 305 0.92 9.10 1.72
C LEU A 305 0.67 9.95 0.47
N TRP A 306 0.92 9.38 -0.70
CA TRP A 306 0.75 10.04 -2.00
C TRP A 306 -0.60 9.61 -2.58
N VAL A 307 -1.62 10.44 -2.41
CA VAL A 307 -2.98 10.23 -2.95
C VAL A 307 -2.96 10.41 -4.46
N LEU A 308 -3.54 9.46 -5.19
CA LEU A 308 -3.40 9.34 -6.64
C LEU A 308 -4.69 9.71 -7.38
N ASN A 309 -4.55 10.42 -8.51
CA ASN A 309 -5.62 10.70 -9.45
C ASN A 309 -5.21 10.29 -10.88
N GLU A 310 -6.00 10.65 -11.89
CA GLU A 310 -5.72 10.29 -13.28
C GLU A 310 -4.47 11.00 -13.82
N GLN A 311 -4.14 12.18 -13.28
CA GLN A 311 -3.03 13.03 -13.71
C GLN A 311 -1.69 12.69 -13.02
N GLY A 312 -1.71 11.99 -11.87
CA GLY A 312 -0.50 11.68 -11.11
C GLY A 312 -0.77 11.64 -9.60
N VAL A 313 0.10 12.30 -8.83
CA VAL A 313 -0.10 12.53 -7.38
C VAL A 313 -0.98 13.76 -7.20
N ALA A 314 -2.18 13.57 -6.66
CA ALA A 314 -3.12 14.63 -6.33
C ALA A 314 -2.70 15.42 -5.08
N ARG A 315 -2.20 14.72 -4.05
CA ARG A 315 -1.70 15.31 -2.81
C ARG A 315 -0.72 14.38 -2.11
N THR A 316 0.31 14.96 -1.50
CA THR A 316 1.21 14.30 -0.55
C THR A 316 0.83 14.69 0.88
N THR A 317 0.71 13.72 1.78
CA THR A 317 0.50 13.95 3.23
C THR A 317 1.56 13.19 4.03
N PRO A 318 2.44 13.86 4.80
CA PRO A 318 3.37 13.17 5.69
C PRO A 318 2.63 12.29 6.70
N LEU A 319 3.09 11.06 6.89
CA LEU A 319 2.63 10.20 7.98
C LEU A 319 3.42 10.53 9.25
N PRO A 320 2.84 10.39 10.46
CA PRO A 320 3.54 10.61 11.73
C PRO A 320 4.50 9.45 12.08
N VAL A 321 5.18 8.87 11.08
CA VAL A 321 6.05 7.71 11.20
C VAL A 321 7.40 8.04 10.61
N ALA A 322 8.46 7.87 11.40
CA ALA A 322 9.84 8.01 11.01
C ALA A 322 10.72 7.16 11.94
N THR A 323 11.87 6.72 11.43
CA THR A 323 12.83 5.89 12.17
C THR A 323 14.27 6.14 11.69
N ALA A 324 15.24 5.78 12.52
CA ALA A 324 16.67 5.85 12.17
C ALA A 324 17.16 4.62 11.39
N ASP A 325 16.35 3.55 11.28
CA ASP A 325 16.71 2.36 10.52
C ASP A 325 16.43 2.54 9.02
N PHE A 326 17.52 2.67 8.24
CA PHE A 326 17.45 2.78 6.79
C PHE A 326 16.90 1.51 6.09
N ALA A 327 16.87 0.34 6.75
CA ALA A 327 16.26 -0.87 6.21
C ALA A 327 14.75 -0.94 6.44
N ALA A 328 14.17 -0.06 7.27
CA ALA A 328 12.77 -0.15 7.64
C ALA A 328 11.84 -0.02 6.42
N HIS A 329 10.75 -0.80 6.46
CA HIS A 329 9.66 -0.76 5.51
C HIS A 329 8.34 -0.64 6.28
N LEU A 330 7.41 0.17 5.78
CA LEU A 330 6.11 0.42 6.42
C LEU A 330 4.98 -0.19 5.59
N ARG A 331 4.55 -1.42 5.93
CA ARG A 331 3.34 -2.01 5.35
C ARG A 331 2.11 -1.43 6.05
N CYS A 332 1.06 -1.13 5.30
CA CYS A 332 -0.18 -0.53 5.79
C CYS A 332 -1.40 -1.17 5.14
N GLN A 333 -2.52 -1.24 5.87
CA GLN A 333 -3.83 -1.52 5.27
C GLN A 333 -4.90 -0.53 5.72
N GLY A 334 -5.65 -0.01 4.75
CA GLY A 334 -6.79 0.86 4.96
C GLY A 334 -8.06 0.08 5.31
N ARG A 335 -8.89 0.63 6.18
CA ARG A 335 -10.25 0.15 6.47
C ARG A 335 -11.15 1.36 6.78
N ALA A 336 -12.05 1.67 5.85
CA ALA A 336 -12.84 2.89 5.84
C ALA A 336 -11.99 4.16 6.10
N ALA A 337 -12.17 4.81 7.24
CA ALA A 337 -11.44 6.03 7.64
C ALA A 337 -10.18 5.76 8.48
N ARG A 338 -9.73 4.51 8.61
CA ARG A 338 -8.54 4.11 9.38
C ARG A 338 -7.45 3.55 8.47
N LEU A 339 -6.20 3.70 8.90
CA LEU A 339 -5.02 3.08 8.30
C LEU A 339 -4.21 2.42 9.43
N ALA A 340 -4.07 1.10 9.40
CA ALA A 340 -3.15 0.38 10.28
C ALA A 340 -1.82 0.22 9.56
N CYS A 341 -0.71 0.59 10.20
CA CYS A 341 0.64 0.47 9.62
C CYS A 341 1.60 -0.19 10.59
N VAL A 342 2.44 -1.10 10.10
CA VAL A 342 3.47 -1.80 10.87
C VAL A 342 4.85 -1.62 10.25
N TRP A 343 5.86 -1.48 11.11
CA TRP A 343 7.26 -1.52 10.73
C TRP A 343 8.08 -2.23 11.80
N SER A 344 9.25 -2.71 11.38
CA SER A 344 10.27 -3.26 12.26
C SER A 344 11.47 -2.33 12.28
N GLU A 345 12.06 -2.13 13.46
CA GLU A 345 13.35 -1.45 13.62
C GLU A 345 14.38 -2.47 14.10
N ALA A 346 15.42 -2.72 13.30
CA ALA A 346 16.53 -3.56 13.73
C ALA A 346 17.40 -2.82 14.73
N ALA A 347 17.88 -3.49 15.79
CA ALA A 347 18.92 -2.94 16.65
C ALA A 347 20.12 -2.46 15.79
N ASN A 348 20.47 -1.18 15.95
CA ASN A 348 21.42 -0.46 15.09
C ASN A 348 22.69 -1.31 14.85
N PRO A 349 23.03 -1.64 13.59
CA PRO A 349 24.18 -2.49 13.27
C PRO A 349 25.55 -1.88 13.61
N ALA A 350 25.61 -0.62 14.03
CA ALA A 350 26.80 -0.01 14.63
C ALA A 350 26.99 -0.40 16.13
N ASP A 351 25.94 -0.83 16.83
CA ASP A 351 26.03 -1.35 18.21
C ASP A 351 26.61 -2.78 18.21
N ARG A 352 27.92 -2.86 17.96
CA ARG A 352 28.72 -4.09 17.99
C ARG A 352 28.79 -4.74 19.39
N THR A 353 28.22 -4.14 20.43
CA THR A 353 28.26 -4.68 21.80
C THR A 353 27.17 -5.73 22.03
N ARG A 354 26.05 -5.65 21.30
CA ARG A 354 24.95 -6.61 21.42
C ARG A 354 25.24 -7.88 20.62
N LYS A 355 25.43 -8.99 21.33
CA LYS A 355 25.44 -10.35 20.76
C LYS A 355 24.09 -10.80 20.18
N VAL A 356 23.03 -10.01 20.38
CA VAL A 356 21.64 -10.34 20.04
C VAL A 356 21.00 -9.12 19.36
N ARG A 357 20.51 -9.27 18.12
CA ARG A 357 19.80 -8.21 17.39
C ARG A 357 18.31 -8.23 17.75
N THR A 358 17.97 -7.61 18.87
CA THR A 358 16.57 -7.35 19.21
C THR A 358 15.92 -6.45 18.15
N SER A 359 14.77 -6.86 17.61
CA SER A 359 13.95 -6.00 16.73
C SER A 359 12.80 -5.39 17.53
N THR A 360 12.52 -4.11 17.31
CA THR A 360 11.35 -3.42 17.86
C THR A 360 10.24 -3.46 16.82
N ASN A 361 9.17 -4.19 17.12
CA ASN A 361 8.03 -4.35 16.23
C ASN A 361 6.93 -3.34 16.61
N SER A 362 6.67 -2.39 15.72
CA SER A 362 5.78 -1.25 15.99
C SER A 362 4.52 -1.29 15.14
N LEU A 363 3.41 -0.89 15.76
CA LEU A 363 2.10 -0.68 15.14
C LEU A 363 1.64 0.76 15.42
N VAL A 364 1.13 1.41 14.38
CA VAL A 364 0.37 2.66 14.50
C VAL A 364 -0.99 2.51 13.82
N ILE A 365 -2.03 3.07 14.44
CA ILE A 365 -3.34 3.30 13.81
C ILE A 365 -3.47 4.79 13.58
N LEU A 366 -3.67 5.15 12.32
CA LEU A 366 -4.00 6.50 11.89
C LEU A 366 -5.49 6.59 11.58
N GLN A 367 -6.09 7.73 11.92
CA GLN A 367 -7.48 8.06 11.66
C GLN A 367 -7.55 9.27 10.74
N TRP A 368 -8.30 9.13 9.65
CA TRP A 368 -8.65 10.23 8.77
C TRP A 368 -9.59 11.20 9.50
N SER A 369 -9.30 12.50 9.36
CA SER A 369 -10.20 13.58 9.74
C SER A 369 -10.35 14.48 8.50
N PRO A 370 -11.56 14.68 7.94
CA PRO A 370 -11.77 15.52 6.77
C PRO A 370 -11.43 16.99 7.05
#